data_AF-A0A378W202-F1
#
_entry.id   AF-A0A378W202-F1
#
_cell.length_a   1.000
_cell.length_b   1.000
_cell.length_c   1.000
_cell.angle_alpha   90.00
_cell.angle_beta   90.00
_cell.angle_gamma   90.00
#
_symmetry.space_group_name_H-M   'P 1'
#
loop_
_entity.id
_entity.type
_entity.pdbx_description
1 polymer ?
#
loop_
_entity_poly.entity_id
_entity_poly.type
_entity_poly.pdbx_seq_one_letter_code
_entity_poly.pdbx_strand_id
1 'polypeptide(L)' 'MLKAEGTLIIPGEHFFVGIDTQDYPHAGECIRMSIAQDAQTLEKGIAAIGKTVRKPYDNV' A
#
# COMPACT_ATOMS: atom_id res chain seq x y z
N MET A 1 -2.54 10.88 -0.20
CA MET A 1 -1.76 9.96 0.67
C MET A 1 -2.76 9.12 1.42
N LEU A 2 -2.62 7.78 1.40
CA LEU A 2 -3.67 6.84 1.88
C LEU A 2 -4.18 7.13 3.29
N LYS A 3 -3.26 7.29 4.25
CA LYS A 3 -3.59 7.58 5.65
C LYS A 3 -4.39 8.88 5.81
N ALA A 4 -4.06 9.92 5.05
CA ALA A 4 -4.79 11.20 5.08
C ALA A 4 -6.19 11.07 4.43
N GLU A 5 -6.37 10.11 3.54
CA GLU A 5 -7.65 9.76 2.90
C GLU A 5 -8.42 8.69 3.71
N GLY A 6 -8.02 8.43 4.97
CA GLY A 6 -8.71 7.50 5.88
C GLY A 6 -8.47 6.01 5.60
N THR A 7 -7.56 5.66 4.68
CA THR A 7 -7.21 4.28 4.35
C THR A 7 -5.87 3.91 4.99
N LEU A 8 -5.90 2.94 5.91
CA LEU A 8 -4.70 2.42 6.58
C LEU A 8 -4.26 1.10 5.94
N ILE A 9 -2.97 1.01 5.62
CA ILE A 9 -2.33 -0.14 4.99
C ILE A 9 -0.95 -0.35 5.62
N ILE A 10 -0.39 -1.56 5.53
CA ILE A 10 0.94 -1.86 6.05
C ILE A 10 1.96 -1.85 4.90
N PRO A 11 3.06 -1.09 4.99
CA PRO A 11 4.18 -1.17 4.04
C PRO A 11 4.86 -2.55 4.05
N GLY A 12 5.32 -3.01 2.88
CA GLY A 12 6.00 -4.30 2.71
C GLY A 12 7.36 -4.40 3.40
N GLU A 13 8.08 -3.30 3.55
CA GLU A 13 9.47 -3.29 4.05
C GLU A 13 9.59 -3.86 5.47
N HIS A 14 8.54 -3.71 6.29
CA HIS A 14 8.51 -4.22 7.66
C HIS A 14 8.48 -5.76 7.75
N PHE A 15 8.30 -6.46 6.63
CA PHE A 15 8.28 -7.92 6.59
C PHE A 15 9.67 -8.55 6.34
N PHE A 16 10.72 -7.75 6.09
CA PHE A 16 12.08 -8.22 5.81
C PHE A 16 12.98 -8.20 7.07
N VAL A 17 12.52 -8.80 8.17
CA VAL A 17 13.27 -8.81 9.43
C VAL A 17 14.54 -9.65 9.31
N GLY A 18 15.69 -9.04 9.61
CA GLY A 18 17.00 -9.71 9.57
C GLY A 18 17.61 -9.81 8.17
N ILE A 19 17.03 -9.15 7.17
CA ILE A 19 17.53 -9.09 5.79
C ILE A 19 17.93 -7.64 5.50
N ASP A 20 19.14 -7.42 4.99
CA ASP A 20 19.54 -6.12 4.47
C ASP A 20 18.85 -5.86 3.12
N THR A 21 18.18 -4.73 3.00
CA THR A 21 17.37 -4.35 1.84
C THR A 21 17.88 -3.07 1.16
N GLN A 22 19.06 -2.55 1.54
CA GLN A 22 19.62 -1.32 0.96
C GLN A 22 19.69 -1.37 -0.58
N ASP A 23 20.10 -2.52 -1.14
CA ASP A 23 20.19 -2.75 -2.59
C ASP A 23 19.02 -3.58 -3.15
N TYR A 24 17.91 -3.67 -2.41
CA TYR A 24 16.71 -4.43 -2.80
C TYR A 24 15.44 -3.56 -2.74
N PRO A 25 15.19 -2.72 -3.76
CA PRO A 25 14.07 -1.79 -3.79
C PRO A 25 12.70 -2.46 -3.61
N HIS A 26 12.56 -3.71 -4.05
CA HIS A 26 11.32 -4.47 -3.98
C HIS A 26 10.73 -4.59 -2.56
N ALA A 27 11.57 -4.51 -1.53
CA ALA A 27 11.09 -4.46 -0.15
C ALA A 27 10.12 -3.30 0.11
N GLY A 28 10.30 -2.15 -0.56
CA GLY A 28 9.45 -0.96 -0.44
C GLY A 28 8.33 -0.85 -1.48
N GLU A 29 8.23 -1.78 -2.44
CA GLU A 29 7.30 -1.68 -3.57
C GLU A 29 5.93 -2.34 -3.31
N CYS A 30 5.79 -3.03 -2.17
CA CYS A 30 4.61 -3.81 -1.82
C CYS A 30 3.87 -3.26 -0.60
N ILE A 31 2.58 -3.59 -0.48
CA ILE A 31 1.72 -3.26 0.67
C ILE A 31 0.90 -4.50 1.08
N ARG A 32 0.55 -4.63 2.36
CA ARG A 32 -0.35 -5.68 2.86
C ARG A 32 -1.73 -5.12 3.21
N MET A 33 -2.75 -5.67 2.55
CA MET A 33 -4.16 -5.38 2.82
C MET A 33 -4.81 -6.52 3.63
N SER A 34 -5.58 -6.16 4.67
CA SER A 34 -6.46 -7.11 5.36
C SER A 34 -7.76 -7.25 4.58
N ILE A 35 -8.21 -8.48 4.35
CA ILE A 35 -9.49 -8.78 3.68
C ILE A 35 -10.62 -9.12 4.67
N ALA A 36 -10.36 -9.01 5.98
CA ALA A 36 -11.32 -9.38 7.03
C ALA A 36 -12.35 -8.29 7.36
N GLN A 37 -12.29 -7.14 6.69
CA GLN A 37 -13.25 -6.04 6.87
C GLN A 37 -14.53 -6.28 6.05
N ASP A 38 -15.57 -5.51 6.32
CA ASP A 38 -16.79 -5.54 5.52
C ASP A 38 -16.56 -5.02 4.08
N ALA A 39 -17.48 -5.38 3.18
CA ALA A 39 -17.37 -5.04 1.76
C ALA A 39 -17.28 -3.52 1.50
N GLN A 40 -18.03 -2.71 2.25
CA GLN A 40 -18.03 -1.26 2.07
C GLN A 40 -16.67 -0.65 2.44
N THR A 41 -16.06 -1.15 3.52
CA THR A 41 -14.71 -0.74 3.93
C THR A 41 -13.67 -1.14 2.89
N LEU A 42 -13.76 -2.37 2.36
CA LEU A 42 -12.84 -2.85 1.32
C LEU A 42 -12.96 -2.02 0.03
N GLU A 43 -14.16 -1.76 -0.46
CA GLU A 43 -14.39 -0.96 -1.67
C GLU A 43 -13.82 0.45 -1.55
N LYS A 44 -14.09 1.13 -0.43
CA LYS A 44 -13.54 2.48 -0.16
C LYS A 44 -12.02 2.48 -0.12
N GLY A 45 -11.43 1.50 0.58
CA GLY A 45 -9.98 1.37 0.69
C GLY A 45 -9.31 1.10 -0.66
N ILE A 46 -9.84 0.15 -1.44
CA ILE A 46 -9.32 -0.19 -2.78
C ILE A 46 -9.42 1.01 -3.73
N ALA A 47 -10.53 1.76 -3.70
CA ALA A 47 -10.69 2.96 -4.51
C ALA A 47 -9.64 4.04 -4.17
N ALA A 48 -9.39 4.27 -2.87
CA ALA A 48 -8.37 5.21 -2.40
C ALA A 48 -6.95 4.78 -2.80
N ILE A 49 -6.66 3.47 -2.74
CA ILE A 49 -5.41 2.88 -3.23
C ILE A 49 -5.23 3.16 -4.71
N GLY A 50 -6.21 2.80 -5.55
CA GLY A 50 -6.13 2.99 -6.99
C GLY A 50 -5.93 4.45 -7.38
N LYS A 51 -6.64 5.39 -6.74
CA LYS A 51 -6.48 6.83 -6.98
C LYS A 51 -5.07 7.32 -6.60
N THR A 52 -4.52 6.83 -5.49
CA THR A 52 -3.19 7.24 -5.03
C THR A 52 -2.09 6.67 -5.93
N VAL A 53 -2.22 5.40 -6.34
CA VAL A 53 -1.25 4.74 -7.23
C VAL A 53 -1.28 5.35 -8.61
N ARG A 54 -2.44 5.68 -9.19
CA ARG A 54 -2.49 6.26 -10.55
C ARG A 54 -1.73 7.60 -10.68
N LYS A 55 -1.76 8.48 -9.67
CA LYS A 55 -1.11 9.80 -9.73
C LYS A 55 0.35 9.81 -10.22
N PRO A 56 1.28 9.01 -9.66
CA PRO A 56 2.64 8.92 -10.17
C PRO A 56 2.75 8.24 -11.54
N TYR A 57 1.84 7.33 -11.91
CA TYR A 57 1.91 6.61 -13.20
C TYR A 57 1.23 7.34 -14.36
N ASP A 58 0.22 8.18 -14.11
CA ASP A 58 -0.48 8.97 -15.14
C ASP A 58 0.39 10.13 -15.68
N ASN A 59 1.51 10.44 -15.02
CA ASN A 59 2.47 11.46 -15.44
C ASN A 59 3.75 10.84 -16.06
N VAL A 60 3.68 9.57 -16.45
CA VAL A 60 4.73 8.84 -17.18
C VAL A 60 4.30 8.67 -18.63
#